data_AF-A0A2D7XAA2-F1
#
_entry.id   AF-A0A2D7XAA2-F1
#
_cell.length_a   1.000
_cell.length_b   1.000
_cell.length_c   1.000
_cell.angle_alpha   90.00
_cell.angle_beta   90.00
_cell.angle_gamma   90.00
#
_symmetry.space_group_name_H-M   'P 1'
#
loop_
_entity.id
_entity.type
_entity.pdbx_description
1 polymer ?
#
loop_
_entity_poly.entity_id
_entity_poly.type
_entity_poly.pdbx_seq_one_letter_code
_entity_poly.pdbx_strand_id
1 'polypeptide(L)' 'TDNTQREVIDDKYPILLIPGLKVAETIRAITLRDGISVDEFLKRIDKEYESRLQDREPEQVLSM' A
#
# COMPACT_ATOMS: atom_id res chain seq x y z
N THR A 1 -5.61 -1.36 -16.61
CA THR A 1 -5.62 -1.66 -18.06
C THR A 1 -4.92 -0.52 -18.78
N ASP A 2 -4.50 -0.72 -20.02
CA ASP A 2 -3.80 0.33 -20.79
C ASP A 2 -4.63 1.62 -20.92
N ASN A 3 -5.96 1.49 -21.05
CA ASN A 3 -6.86 2.65 -21.09
C ASN A 3 -6.88 3.43 -19.76
N THR A 4 -6.98 2.75 -18.61
CA THR A 4 -6.93 3.44 -17.32
C THR A 4 -5.61 4.19 -17.13
N GLN A 5 -4.48 3.58 -17.51
CA GLN A 5 -3.18 4.25 -17.37
C GLN A 5 -3.06 5.48 -18.28
N ARG A 6 -3.64 5.43 -19.49
CA ARG A 6 -3.71 6.59 -20.40
C ARG A 6 -4.55 7.72 -19.80
N GLU A 7 -5.73 7.41 -19.28
CA GLU A 7 -6.59 8.40 -18.60
C GLU A 7 -5.86 9.07 -17.43
N VAL A 8 -5.12 8.30 -16.61
CA VAL A 8 -4.28 8.86 -15.52
C VAL A 8 -3.33 9.94 -16.03
N ILE A 9 -2.65 9.67 -17.15
CA ILE A 9 -1.63 10.54 -17.73
C ILE A 9 -2.27 11.75 -18.41
N ASP A 10 -3.31 11.51 -19.22
CA ASP A 10 -3.93 12.52 -20.07
C ASP A 10 -4.71 13.54 -19.25
N ASP A 11 -5.47 13.08 -18.24
CA ASP A 11 -6.24 13.93 -17.33
C ASP A 11 -5.40 14.48 -16.17
N LYS A 12 -4.11 14.15 -16.11
CA LYS A 12 -3.15 14.60 -15.08
C LYS A 12 -3.63 14.31 -13.66
N TYR A 13 -4.17 13.12 -13.43
CA TYR A 13 -4.62 12.73 -12.09
C TYR A 13 -3.42 12.63 -11.13
N PRO A 14 -3.49 13.23 -9.92
CA PRO A 14 -2.42 13.19 -8.94
C PRO A 14 -2.43 11.88 -8.15
N ILE A 15 -2.35 10.75 -8.85
CA ILE A 15 -2.39 9.40 -8.27
C ILE A 15 -1.13 8.61 -8.62
N LEU A 16 -0.70 7.77 -7.68
CA LEU A 16 0.46 6.91 -7.87
C LEU A 16 0.01 5.50 -8.27
N LEU A 17 0.55 4.99 -9.37
CA LEU A 17 0.34 3.60 -9.79
C LEU A 17 1.37 2.69 -9.13
N ILE A 18 0.90 1.67 -8.39
CA ILE A 18 1.76 0.64 -7.78
C ILE A 18 1.50 -0.70 -8.49
N PRO A 19 2.34 -1.10 -9.46
CA PRO A 19 2.17 -2.37 -10.17
C PRO A 19 2.60 -3.56 -9.30
N GLY A 20 2.15 -4.77 -9.67
CA GLY A 20 2.43 -6.00 -8.92
C GLY A 20 3.91 -6.29 -8.68
N LEU A 21 4.79 -5.97 -9.66
CA LEU A 21 6.24 -6.08 -9.47
C LEU A 21 6.73 -5.20 -8.33
N LYS A 22 6.25 -3.95 -8.25
CA LYS A 22 6.64 -3.01 -7.19
C LYS A 22 6.17 -3.51 -5.82
N VAL A 23 4.98 -4.10 -5.75
CA VAL A 23 4.47 -4.74 -4.54
C VAL A 23 5.40 -5.89 -4.11
N ALA A 24 5.75 -6.79 -5.04
CA ALA A 24 6.61 -7.94 -4.74
C ALA A 24 8.01 -7.53 -4.25
N GLU A 25 8.64 -6.55 -4.92
CA GLU A 25 9.94 -6.00 -4.51
C GLU A 25 9.88 -5.39 -3.10
N THR A 26 8.82 -4.64 -2.82
CA THR A 26 8.64 -3.95 -1.54
C THR A 26 8.40 -4.95 -0.40
N ILE A 27 7.53 -5.94 -0.61
CA ILE A 27 7.29 -7.01 0.37
C ILE A 27 8.59 -7.76 0.64
N ARG A 28 9.34 -8.13 -0.41
CA ARG A 28 10.64 -8.81 -0.27
C ARG A 28 11.63 -7.99 0.56
N ALA A 29 11.70 -6.68 0.34
CA ALA A 29 12.56 -5.79 1.12
C ALA A 29 12.16 -5.76 2.60
N ILE A 30 10.85 -5.68 2.90
CA ILE A 30 10.32 -5.71 4.27
C ILE A 30 10.64 -7.04 4.95
N THR A 31 10.36 -8.16 4.30
CA THR A 31 10.57 -9.50 4.87
C THR A 31 12.06 -9.77 5.14
N LEU A 32 12.94 -9.33 4.24
CA LEU A 32 14.39 -9.44 4.43
C LEU A 32 14.89 -8.59 5.61
N ARG A 33 14.40 -7.35 5.70
CA ARG A 33 14.77 -6.43 6.80
C ARG A 33 14.30 -6.95 8.15
N ASP A 34 13.07 -7.47 8.20
CA ASP A 34 12.43 -7.91 9.43
C ASP A 34 12.83 -9.36 9.80
N GLY A 35 13.52 -10.08 8.91
CA GLY A 35 13.96 -11.47 9.15
C GLY A 35 12.80 -12.47 9.20
N ILE A 36 11.69 -12.18 8.54
CA ILE A 36 10.46 -12.99 8.56
C ILE A 36 10.12 -13.53 7.17
N SER A 37 9.33 -14.59 7.12
CA SER A 37 8.73 -15.10 5.89
C SER A 37 7.57 -14.22 5.41
N VAL A 38 7.19 -14.40 4.14
CA VAL A 38 5.99 -13.74 3.59
C VAL A 38 4.73 -14.19 4.32
N ASP A 39 4.61 -15.46 4.70
CA ASP A 39 3.46 -15.99 5.44
C ASP A 39 3.32 -15.33 6.83
N GLU A 40 4.43 -15.18 7.56
CA GLU A 40 4.44 -14.46 8.84
C GLU A 40 4.07 -12.99 8.67
N PHE A 41 4.53 -12.36 7.59
CA PHE A 41 4.17 -10.98 7.27
C PHE A 41 2.66 -10.84 7.01
N LEU A 42 2.05 -11.76 6.25
CA LEU A 42 0.60 -11.76 6.00
C LEU A 42 -0.19 -11.96 7.29
N LYS A 43 0.19 -12.92 8.13
CA LYS A 43 -0.43 -13.14 9.45
C LYS A 43 -0.32 -11.92 10.36
N ARG A 44 0.80 -11.20 10.30
CA ARG A 44 1.00 -9.94 11.04
C ARG A 44 0.04 -8.86 10.56
N ILE A 45 -0.13 -8.70 9.25
CA ILE A 45 -1.09 -7.75 8.67
C ILE A 45 -2.50 -8.07 9.14
N ASP A 46 -2.94 -9.33 9.01
CA ASP A 46 -4.29 -9.74 9.39
C ASP A 46 -4.58 -9.46 10.88
N LYS A 47 -3.59 -9.69 11.74
CA LYS A 47 -3.72 -9.43 13.19
C LYS A 47 -3.80 -7.94 13.52
N GLU A 48 -3.12 -7.09 12.77
CA GLU A 48 -3.00 -5.65 13.06
C GLU A 48 -4.00 -4.78 12.29
N TYR A 49 -4.67 -5.31 11.26
CA TYR A 49 -5.52 -4.50 10.37
C TYR A 49 -6.64 -3.79 11.14
N GLU A 50 -7.44 -4.53 11.91
CA GLU A 50 -8.62 -4.00 12.61
C GLU A 50 -8.25 -2.91 13.62
N SER A 51 -7.12 -3.05 14.33
CA SER A 51 -6.69 -2.06 15.33
C SER A 51 -6.15 -0.77 14.71
N ARG A 52 -5.83 -0.78 13.41
CA ARG A 52 -5.35 0.39 12.65
C ARG A 52 -6.48 1.17 11.97
N LEU A 53 -7.70 0.64 11.94
CA LEU A 53 -8.86 1.36 11.44
C LEU A 53 -9.19 2.54 12.36
N GLN A 54 -9.33 3.72 11.76
CA GLN A 54 -9.68 4.94 12.47
C GLN A 54 -10.84 5.61 11.74
N ASP A 55 -11.93 5.85 12.46
CA ASP A 55 -13.07 6.62 11.98
C ASP A 55 -12.78 8.11 12.16
N ARG A 56 -12.18 8.71 11.14
CA ARG A 56 -11.78 10.12 11.12
C ARG A 56 -11.77 10.66 9.70
N GLU A 57 -12.03 11.95 9.56
CA GLU A 57 -11.96 12.65 8.29
C GLU A 57 -10.51 12.66 7.76
N PRO A 58 -10.29 12.52 6.44
CA PRO A 58 -8.94 12.46 5.86
C PRO A 58 -8.05 13.65 6.23
N GLU A 59 -8.60 14.87 6.32
CA GLU A 59 -7.88 16.08 6.67
C GLU A 59 -7.31 16.07 8.10
N GLN A 60 -7.86 15.24 9.00
CA GLN A 60 -7.36 15.12 10.38
C GLN A 60 -5.96 14.52 10.45
N VAL A 61 -5.45 13.95 9.36
CA VAL A 61 -4.03 13.55 9.22
C VAL A 61 -3.09 14.75 9.39
N LEU A 62 -3.52 15.97 9.06
CA LEU A 62 -2.69 17.19 9.19
C LEU A 62 -2.55 17.68 10.64
N SER A 63 -3.44 17.24 11.52
CA SER A 63 -3.48 17.61 12.95
C SER A 63 -2.96 16.51 13.87
N MET A 64 -2.36 15.45 13.31
CA MET A 64 -1.73 14.37 14.09
C MET A 64 -0.45 14.81 14.80
#